data_AF-A0A935DA12-F1
#
_entry.id   AF-A0A935DA12-F1
#
_cell.length_a   1.000
_cell.length_b   1.000
_cell.length_c   1.000
_cell.angle_alpha   90.00
_cell.angle_beta   90.00
_cell.angle_gamma   90.00
#
_symmetry.space_group_name_H-M   'P 1'
#
loop_
_entity.id
_entity.type
_entity.pdbx_description
1 polymer ?
#
loop_
_entity_poly.entity_id
_entity_poly.type
_entity_poly.pdbx_seq_one_letter_code
_entity_poly.pdbx_strand_id
1 'polypeptide(L)'
;MKKHLLIVGLIGALITVTSCSTAEQNETKVGTKVDNALVDLRIGKEEATKDLRKLREDVAVELTRIEEKLKDPTITEADRTKWEAERSEMDKLISRLDKNLIDVEAAT
;
A
#
# COMPACT_ATOMS: atom_id res chain seq x y z
N MET A 1 -10.80 -23.94 2.61
CA MET A 1 -10.81 -24.31 1.17
C MET A 1 -11.81 -23.44 0.42
N LYS A 2 -11.55 -23.22 -0.89
CA LYS A 2 -12.32 -22.47 -1.91
C LYS A 2 -11.88 -21.00 -2.00
N LYS A 3 -10.85 -20.71 -2.81
CA LYS A 3 -10.72 -20.69 -4.29
C LYS A 3 -11.29 -19.40 -4.88
N HIS A 4 -10.38 -18.67 -5.51
CA HIS A 4 -10.55 -17.50 -6.36
C HIS A 4 -11.72 -17.64 -7.34
N LEU A 5 -12.48 -16.57 -7.50
CA LEU A 5 -13.22 -16.31 -8.74
C LEU A 5 -13.10 -14.82 -9.06
N LEU A 6 -12.00 -14.48 -9.75
CA LEU A 6 -11.93 -13.28 -10.58
C LEU A 6 -13.02 -13.42 -11.64
N ILE A 7 -14.11 -12.67 -11.49
CA ILE A 7 -15.01 -12.38 -12.62
C ILE A 7 -14.55 -11.03 -13.16
N VAL A 8 -13.66 -11.11 -14.15
CA VAL A 8 -13.40 -10.02 -15.09
C VAL A 8 -14.68 -9.84 -15.90
N GLY A 9 -15.57 -8.98 -15.39
CA GLY A 9 -16.81 -8.60 -16.04
C GLY A 9 -16.50 -7.64 -17.19
N LEU A 10 -16.20 -8.21 -18.36
CA LEU A 10 -16.17 -7.51 -19.64
C LEU A 10 -17.60 -7.07 -20.00
N ILE A 11 -18.07 -5.96 -19.42
CA ILE A 11 -19.39 -5.40 -19.78
C ILE A 11 -19.19 -4.48 -20.98
N GLY A 12 -19.28 -5.09 -22.16
CA GLY A 12 -19.63 -4.38 -23.38
C GLY A 12 -21.05 -3.88 -23.26
N ALA A 13 -21.22 -2.59 -22.98
CA ALA A 13 -22.50 -1.91 -23.09
C ALA A 13 -22.55 -1.18 -24.43
N LEU A 14 -23.20 -1.85 -25.38
CA LEU A 14 -23.66 -1.29 -26.65
C LEU A 14 -24.38 0.04 -26.40
N ILE A 15 -23.90 1.12 -27.01
CA ILE A 15 -24.53 2.43 -26.99
C ILE A 15 -25.73 2.38 -27.94
N THR A 16 -26.93 2.09 -27.42
CA THR A 16 -28.18 2.38 -28.13
C THR A 16 -28.69 3.74 -27.68
N VAL A 17 -28.57 4.69 -28.58
CA VAL A 17 -29.02 6.08 -28.47
C VAL A 17 -30.55 6.11 -28.43
N THR A 18 -31.12 6.55 -27.31
CA THR A 18 -32.47 7.14 -27.28
C THR A 18 -32.37 8.51 -26.62
N SER A 19 -32.44 9.55 -27.44
CA SER A 19 -32.51 10.95 -27.01
C SER A 19 -33.82 11.24 -26.28
N CYS A 20 -33.78 11.65 -25.01
CA CYS A 20 -34.87 12.42 -24.38
C CYS A 20 -34.40 13.13 -23.08
N SER A 21 -34.01 14.40 -23.21
CA SER A 21 -33.95 15.48 -22.20
C SER A 21 -33.41 15.24 -20.78
N THR A 22 -32.74 14.12 -20.47
CA THR A 22 -32.17 13.81 -19.14
C THR A 22 -30.64 13.64 -19.15
N ALA A 23 -30.00 13.80 -20.31
CA ALA A 23 -28.55 13.66 -20.46
C ALA A 23 -27.76 14.72 -19.66
N GLU A 24 -28.17 15.99 -19.70
CA GLU A 24 -27.46 17.07 -18.99
C GLU A 24 -27.41 16.88 -17.48
N GLN A 25 -28.53 16.53 -16.83
CA GLN A 25 -28.55 16.31 -15.37
C GLN A 25 -27.84 15.02 -14.94
N ASN A 26 -27.76 14.02 -15.81
CA ASN A 26 -27.13 12.76 -15.49
C ASN A 26 -25.61 12.83 -15.69
N GLU A 27 -25.14 13.54 -16.72
CA GLU A 27 -23.71 13.80 -16.94
C GLU A 27 -23.09 14.64 -15.82
N THR A 28 -23.77 15.68 -15.32
CA THR A 28 -23.25 16.47 -14.18
C THR A 28 -23.18 15.61 -12.91
N LYS A 29 -24.20 14.78 -12.63
CA LYS A 29 -24.23 13.91 -11.45
C LYS A 29 -23.22 12.77 -11.52
N VAL A 30 -22.97 12.22 -12.71
CA VAL A 30 -21.93 11.18 -12.92
C VAL A 30 -20.54 11.80 -12.83
N GLY A 31 -20.32 12.98 -13.42
CA GLY A 31 -19.07 13.74 -13.29
C GLY A 31 -18.71 14.00 -11.84
N THR A 32 -19.64 14.56 -11.05
CA THR A 32 -19.40 14.80 -9.61
C THR A 32 -19.13 13.52 -8.83
N LYS A 33 -19.75 12.39 -9.18
CA LYS A 33 -19.45 11.10 -8.52
C LYS A 33 -18.06 10.57 -8.85
N VAL A 34 -17.62 10.73 -10.09
CA VAL A 34 -16.26 10.36 -10.51
C VAL A 34 -15.24 11.27 -9.82
N ASP A 35 -15.48 12.58 -9.80
CA ASP A 35 -14.60 13.54 -9.13
C ASP A 35 -14.49 13.26 -7.63
N ASN A 36 -15.61 13.00 -6.95
CA ASN A 36 -15.61 12.62 -5.53
C ASN A 36 -14.86 11.30 -5.30
N ALA A 37 -15.06 10.30 -6.15
CA ALA A 37 -14.32 9.03 -6.06
C ALA A 37 -12.81 9.24 -6.29
N LEU A 38 -12.41 10.13 -7.21
CA LEU A 38 -11.00 10.48 -7.43
C LEU A 38 -10.41 11.22 -6.22
N VAL A 39 -11.17 12.08 -5.55
CA VAL A 39 -10.73 12.73 -4.31
C VAL A 39 -10.58 11.70 -3.19
N ASP A 40 -11.55 10.80 -3.00
CA ASP A 40 -11.49 9.75 -1.98
C ASP A 40 -10.30 8.80 -2.22
N LEU A 41 -10.04 8.43 -3.48
CA LEU A 41 -8.87 7.64 -3.87
C LEU A 41 -7.55 8.36 -3.57
N ARG A 42 -7.48 9.68 -3.81
CA ARG A 42 -6.30 10.49 -3.50
C ARG A 42 -6.06 10.55 -1.99
N ILE A 43 -7.10 10.80 -1.20
CA ILE A 43 -7.00 10.83 0.27
C ILE A 43 -6.54 9.46 0.78
N GLY A 44 -7.16 8.36 0.31
CA GLY A 44 -6.77 7.01 0.68
C GLY A 44 -5.32 6.67 0.32
N LYS A 45 -4.84 7.14 -0.84
CA LYS A 45 -3.42 7.02 -1.23
C LYS A 45 -2.49 7.78 -0.30
N GLU A 46 -2.83 9.01 0.07
CA GLU A 46 -2.03 9.84 0.98
C GLU A 46 -1.95 9.20 2.38
N GLU A 47 -3.09 8.71 2.90
CA GLU A 47 -3.15 7.99 4.18
C GLU A 47 -2.31 6.70 4.14
N ALA A 48 -2.47 5.88 3.10
CA ALA A 48 -1.67 4.66 2.93
C ALA A 48 -0.17 4.96 2.84
N THR A 49 0.22 6.02 2.13
CA THR A 49 1.62 6.46 2.03
C THR A 49 2.16 6.87 3.40
N LYS A 50 1.37 7.63 4.17
CA LYS A 50 1.75 8.06 5.53
C LYS A 50 1.94 6.87 6.46
N ASP A 51 1.02 5.92 6.45
CA ASP A 51 1.08 4.73 7.31
C ASP A 51 2.26 3.83 6.95
N LEU A 52 2.55 3.65 5.66
CA LEU A 52 3.73 2.91 5.21
C LEU A 52 5.04 3.59 5.63
N ARG A 53 5.14 4.93 5.55
CA ARG A 53 6.31 5.67 6.02
C ARG A 53 6.52 5.51 7.51
N LYS A 54 5.45 5.63 8.30
CA LYS A 54 5.51 5.43 9.74
C LYS A 54 5.97 4.01 10.10
N LEU A 55 5.40 3.00 9.46
CA LEU A 55 5.80 1.61 9.67
C LEU A 55 7.28 1.39 9.30
N ARG A 56 7.75 2.01 8.22
CA ARG A 56 9.16 1.96 7.82
C ARG A 56 10.09 2.62 8.83
N GLU A 57 9.68 3.73 9.43
CA GLU A 57 10.41 4.39 10.53
C GLU A 57 10.46 3.50 11.78
N ASP A 58 9.33 2.91 12.19
CA ASP A 58 9.26 2.02 13.35
C ASP A 58 10.20 0.80 13.18
N VAL A 59 10.22 0.20 11.99
CA VAL A 59 11.14 -0.92 11.68
C VAL A 59 12.61 -0.46 11.69
N ALA A 60 12.92 0.74 11.20
CA ALA A 60 14.28 1.28 11.23
C ALA A 60 14.79 1.55 12.65
N VAL A 61 13.91 1.99 13.56
CA VAL A 61 14.23 2.15 14.99
C VAL A 61 14.58 0.80 15.61
N GLU A 62 13.76 -0.23 15.37
CA GLU A 62 14.05 -1.57 15.89
C GLU A 62 15.33 -2.17 15.28
N LEU A 63 15.59 -1.95 13.99
CA LEU A 63 16.86 -2.34 13.35
C LEU A 63 18.06 -1.70 14.08
N THR A 64 17.98 -0.40 14.37
CA THR A 64 19.04 0.31 15.10
C THR A 64 19.25 -0.31 16.49
N ARG A 65 18.17 -0.66 17.20
CA ARG A 65 18.25 -1.34 18.50
C ARG A 65 18.91 -2.70 18.42
N ILE A 66 18.61 -3.48 17.37
CA ILE A 66 19.24 -4.79 17.12
C ILE A 66 20.75 -4.60 16.85
N GLU A 67 21.12 -3.62 16.04
CA GLU A 67 22.53 -3.31 15.77
C GLU A 67 23.29 -2.89 17.03
N GLU A 68 22.66 -2.15 17.94
CA GLU A 68 23.22 -1.83 19.25
C GLU A 68 23.43 -3.08 20.10
N LYS A 69 22.45 -4.01 20.13
CA LYS A 69 22.60 -5.29 20.83
C LYS A 69 23.75 -6.13 20.28
N LEU A 70 23.94 -6.15 18.97
CA LEU A 70 25.02 -6.90 18.32
C LEU A 70 26.43 -6.34 18.63
N LYS A 71 26.52 -5.07 19.02
CA LYS A 71 27.77 -4.41 19.45
C LYS A 71 28.16 -4.74 20.89
N ASP A 72 27.25 -5.32 21.68
CA ASP A 72 27.54 -5.72 23.07
C ASP A 72 28.62 -6.82 23.08
N PRO A 73 29.79 -6.58 23.72
CA PRO A 73 30.85 -7.58 23.79
C PRO A 73 30.52 -8.76 24.70
N THR A 74 29.49 -8.65 25.54
CA THR A 74 29.07 -9.68 26.50
C THR A 74 28.01 -10.64 25.96
N ILE A 75 27.53 -10.40 24.74
CA ILE A 75 26.51 -11.23 24.12
C ILE A 75 27.02 -12.64 23.83
N THR A 76 26.19 -13.65 24.11
CA THR A 76 26.53 -15.03 23.80
C THR A 76 26.49 -15.27 22.29
N GLU A 77 27.20 -16.29 21.80
CA GLU A 77 27.18 -16.67 20.37
C GLU A 77 25.77 -17.09 19.90
N ALA A 78 25.02 -17.77 20.76
CA ALA A 78 23.64 -18.16 20.49
C ALA A 78 22.73 -16.93 20.35
N ASP A 79 22.85 -15.96 21.27
CA ASP A 79 22.10 -14.70 21.18
C ASP A 79 22.53 -13.88 19.96
N ARG A 80 23.84 -13.79 19.67
CA ARG A 80 24.36 -13.12 18.48
C ARG A 80 23.73 -13.66 17.20
N THR A 81 23.71 -14.99 17.05
CA THR A 81 23.09 -15.65 15.89
C THR A 81 21.61 -15.28 15.77
N LYS A 82 20.88 -15.24 16.88
CA LYS A 82 19.48 -14.83 16.91
C LYS A 82 19.30 -13.37 16.47
N TRP A 83 20.08 -12.45 17.04
CA TRP A 83 19.99 -11.03 16.68
C TRP A 83 20.43 -10.75 15.24
N GLU A 84 21.39 -11.49 14.69
CA GLU A 84 21.78 -11.40 13.28
C GLU A 84 20.66 -11.88 12.35
N ALA A 85 19.94 -12.94 12.73
CA ALA A 85 18.76 -13.39 12.01
C ALA A 85 17.64 -12.34 12.06
N GLU A 86 17.36 -11.77 13.24
CA GLU A 86 16.38 -10.68 13.38
C GLU A 86 16.77 -9.44 12.57
N ARG A 87 18.05 -9.04 12.57
CA ARG A 87 18.59 -7.95 11.74
C ARG A 87 18.28 -8.18 10.26
N SER A 88 18.60 -9.39 9.75
CA SER A 88 18.34 -9.77 8.36
C SER A 88 16.85 -9.70 8.01
N GLU A 89 15.96 -10.10 8.91
CA GLU A 89 14.51 -9.99 8.67
C GLU A 89 14.04 -8.52 8.66
N MET A 90 14.57 -7.67 9.54
CA MET A 90 14.25 -6.23 9.53
C MET A 90 14.73 -5.54 8.25
N ASP A 91 15.93 -5.87 7.75
CA ASP A 91 16.45 -5.35 6.47
C ASP A 91 15.54 -5.72 5.29
N LYS A 92 15.04 -6.97 5.27
CA LYS A 92 14.08 -7.42 4.26
C LYS A 92 12.74 -6.69 4.38
N LEU A 93 12.27 -6.43 5.61
CA LEU A 93 11.03 -5.69 5.84
C LEU A 93 11.16 -4.24 5.35
N ILE A 94 12.25 -3.55 5.65
CA ILE A 94 12.51 -2.19 5.14
C ILE A 94 12.50 -2.20 3.61
N SER A 95 13.22 -3.12 2.98
CA SER A 95 13.27 -3.22 1.51
C SER A 95 11.88 -3.43 0.88
N ARG A 96 11.02 -4.22 1.54
CA ARG A 96 9.64 -4.44 1.10
C ARG A 96 8.77 -3.20 1.29
N LEU A 97 8.94 -2.48 2.40
CA LEU A 97 8.22 -1.24 2.68
C LEU A 97 8.62 -0.13 1.70
N ASP A 98 9.92 0.02 1.42
CA ASP A 98 10.42 0.96 0.43
C ASP A 98 9.86 0.66 -0.96
N LYS A 99 9.77 -0.62 -1.36
CA LYS A 99 9.12 -1.03 -2.60
C LYS A 99 7.62 -0.68 -2.62
N ASN A 100 6.89 -1.00 -1.55
CA ASN A 100 5.47 -0.71 -1.45
C ASN A 100 5.19 0.81 -1.50
N LEU A 101 6.06 1.62 -0.89
CA LEU A 101 5.98 3.08 -0.96
C LEU A 101 6.12 3.57 -2.40
N ILE A 102 7.11 3.07 -3.14
CA ILE A 102 7.28 3.39 -4.57
C ILE A 102 6.03 3.00 -5.37
N ASP A 103 5.48 1.80 -5.15
CA ASP A 103 4.30 1.31 -5.87
C ASP A 103 3.06 2.19 -5.58
N VAL A 104 2.83 2.56 -4.31
CA VAL A 104 1.72 3.45 -3.92
C VAL A 104 1.91 4.86 -4.48
N GLU A 105 3.12 5.40 -4.40
CA GLU A 105 3.44 6.73 -4.93
C GLU A 105 3.28 6.79 -6.46
N ALA A 106 3.62 5.72 -7.16
CA ALA A 106 3.47 5.59 -8.62
C ALA A 106 2.02 5.32 -9.08
N ALA A 107 1.13 4.85 -8.20
CA ALA A 107 -0.26 4.60 -8.54
C ALA A 107 -1.00 5.92 -8.82
N THR A 108 -1.39 6.15 -10.08
CA THR A 108 -2.19 7.31 -10.54
C THR A 108 -3.64 6.94 -10.75
#